data_AF-A0A226NKA3-F1
#
_entry.id   AF-A0A226NKA3-F1
#
_cell.length_a   1.000
_cell.length_b   1.000
_cell.length_c   1.000
_cell.angle_alpha   90.00
_cell.angle_beta   90.00
_cell.angle_gamma   90.00
#
_symmetry.space_group_name_H-M   'P 1'
#
loop_
_entity.id
_entity.type
_entity.pdbx_description
1 polymer ?
#
loop_
_entity_poly.entity_id
_entity_poly.type
_entity_poly.pdbx_seq_one_letter_code
_entity_poly.pdbx_strand_id
1 'polypeptide(L)'
;EKKRRRLEELLADGMAVDGGYGDSGDWEGRWNHVKKFLERSGPFTHPDFEPGTQALEFLLSTCKVLVIGAGGLGCELLKNLALSGFRQIHVIDMDTIDVSNLNRQFLFRPKDVGRPKAEVAAEFLNSRIPNCAVVAYFKKIQDMDESFYRQGVALDGDDPEHIQWIYQKSLERASQFNIKGVTYRLTQGVVKRIIPAVASTNAVIAAVCATEVFKIATSAYIPLNNYLVFNDVDGLYTYTFEAERKTVASIEERTRPNLSKTLKELGLVDGQELAVADVTTPQTMLFKLHFTT
;
A
#
# COMPACT_ATOMS: atom_id res chain seq x y z
N GLU A 1 9.46 5.66 41.14
CA GLU A 1 9.17 7.10 40.97
C GLU A 1 10.06 7.85 39.98
N LYS A 2 11.36 8.10 40.21
CA LYS A 2 12.19 8.98 39.35
C LYS A 2 12.08 8.72 37.83
N LYS A 3 12.04 7.45 37.37
CA LYS A 3 11.81 7.12 35.95
C LYS A 3 10.40 7.45 35.44
N ARG A 4 9.37 7.38 36.29
CA ARG A 4 7.98 7.72 35.94
C ARG A 4 7.82 9.22 35.82
N ARG A 5 8.35 9.99 36.78
CA ARG A 5 8.32 11.45 36.75
C ARG A 5 9.07 12.03 35.54
N ARG A 6 10.21 11.43 35.16
CA ARG A 6 10.94 11.82 33.94
C ARG A 6 10.18 11.49 32.64
N LEU A 7 9.31 10.48 32.66
CA LEU A 7 8.43 10.14 31.54
C LEU A 7 7.22 11.08 31.48
N GLU A 8 6.65 11.44 32.63
CA GLU A 8 5.60 12.46 32.77
C GLU A 8 6.11 13.84 32.34
N GLU A 9 7.34 14.23 32.70
CA GLU A 9 8.03 15.44 32.23
C GLU A 9 8.27 15.40 30.69
N LEU A 10 8.75 14.28 30.13
CA LEU A 10 8.93 14.08 28.68
C LEU A 10 7.64 13.96 27.85
N LEU A 11 6.48 13.83 28.51
CA LEU A 11 5.16 13.86 27.86
C LEU A 11 4.46 15.21 28.03
N ALA A 12 4.98 16.07 28.92
CA ALA A 12 4.50 17.44 29.14
C ALA A 12 5.29 18.47 28.33
N ASP A 13 6.60 18.26 28.12
CA ASP A 13 7.32 18.90 27.02
C ASP A 13 6.81 18.30 25.71
N GLY A 14 6.08 19.11 24.93
CA GLY A 14 5.66 18.76 23.58
C GLY A 14 6.87 18.38 22.73
N MET A 15 6.75 17.33 21.91
CA MET A 15 7.83 16.98 21.00
C MET A 15 8.08 18.16 20.05
N ALA A 16 9.33 18.39 19.64
CA ALA A 16 9.75 19.54 18.81
C ALA A 16 9.19 19.56 17.36
N VAL A 17 8.09 18.83 17.12
CA VAL A 17 7.23 18.83 15.93
C VAL A 17 5.80 19.28 16.25
N ASP A 18 5.53 19.77 17.47
CA ASP A 18 4.33 20.54 17.79
C ASP A 18 4.43 21.94 17.14
N GLY A 19 4.31 21.96 15.81
CA GLY A 19 3.79 23.12 15.10
C GLY A 19 2.45 23.50 15.73
N GLY A 20 2.26 24.80 15.96
CA GLY A 20 1.28 25.32 16.92
C GLY A 20 -0.10 24.66 16.82
N TYR A 21 -0.60 24.20 17.97
CA TYR A 21 -1.92 23.60 18.15
C TYR A 21 -3.01 24.64 17.81
N GLY A 22 -3.31 24.83 16.52
CA GLY A 22 -4.24 25.85 16.03
C GLY A 22 -4.01 26.38 14.61
N ASP A 23 -2.86 26.16 13.96
CA ASP A 23 -2.67 26.64 12.58
C ASP A 23 -3.32 25.68 11.56
N SER A 24 -4.45 26.10 10.98
CA SER A 24 -5.25 25.32 10.04
C SER A 24 -4.76 25.41 8.59
N GLY A 25 -3.64 26.09 8.32
CA GLY A 25 -3.18 26.43 6.97
C GLY A 25 -1.92 25.70 6.47
N ASP A 26 -1.42 26.18 5.32
CA ASP A 26 -0.03 26.01 4.94
C ASP A 26 0.79 27.15 5.54
N TRP A 27 1.41 26.91 6.69
CA TRP A 27 2.29 27.90 7.32
C TRP A 27 3.57 28.13 6.52
N GLU A 28 4.23 29.26 6.79
CA GLU A 28 5.47 29.63 6.12
C GLU A 28 6.53 28.53 6.27
N GLY A 29 7.15 28.16 5.15
CA GLY A 29 8.22 27.17 5.13
C GLY A 29 7.80 25.71 5.31
N ARG A 30 6.51 25.41 5.52
CA ARG A 30 5.98 24.03 5.68
C ARG A 30 6.52 23.04 4.65
N TRP A 31 6.57 23.45 3.38
CA TRP A 31 6.98 22.61 2.25
C TRP A 31 8.45 22.78 1.83
N ASN A 32 9.28 23.45 2.63
CA ASN A 32 10.68 23.79 2.27
C ASN A 32 11.57 22.58 1.94
N HIS A 33 11.27 21.39 2.47
CA HIS A 33 12.00 20.16 2.13
C HIS A 33 11.60 19.64 0.74
N VAL A 34 10.30 19.62 0.43
CA VAL A 34 9.76 19.19 -0.86
C VAL A 34 10.18 20.16 -1.98
N LYS A 35 10.04 21.48 -1.74
CA LYS A 35 10.39 22.55 -2.69
C LYS A 35 11.81 22.46 -3.23
N LYS A 36 12.79 22.03 -2.42
CA LYS A 36 14.19 21.87 -2.84
C LYS A 36 14.37 20.87 -4.00
N PHE A 37 13.46 19.92 -4.16
CA PHE A 37 13.49 18.91 -5.24
C PHE A 37 12.60 19.29 -6.43
N LEU A 38 11.69 20.25 -6.28
CA LEU A 38 10.72 20.63 -7.31
C LEU A 38 11.06 21.97 -7.98
N GLU A 39 11.61 22.93 -7.21
CA GLU A 39 11.94 24.28 -7.68
C GLU A 39 13.40 24.41 -8.18
N ARG A 40 14.16 23.29 -8.23
CA ARG A 40 15.61 23.28 -8.57
C ARG A 40 15.94 22.12 -9.50
N SER A 41 16.73 22.40 -10.54
CA SER A 41 17.33 21.37 -11.39
C SER A 41 18.54 20.69 -10.71
N GLY A 42 18.95 19.54 -11.25
CA GLY A 42 20.16 18.83 -10.81
C GLY A 42 20.62 17.82 -11.86
N PRO A 43 21.86 17.30 -11.76
CA PRO A 43 22.44 16.40 -12.77
C PRO A 43 21.84 14.97 -12.79
N PHE A 44 20.90 14.67 -11.89
CA PHE A 44 20.28 13.34 -11.73
C PHE A 44 18.74 13.37 -11.83
N THR A 45 18.16 14.48 -12.30
CA THR A 45 16.72 14.58 -12.54
C THR A 45 16.28 13.67 -13.68
N HIS A 46 14.99 13.33 -13.76
CA HIS A 46 14.48 12.63 -14.95
C HIS A 46 14.63 13.52 -16.20
N PRO A 47 14.78 12.97 -17.42
CA PRO A 47 14.82 13.77 -18.64
C PRO A 47 13.60 14.68 -18.84
N ASP A 48 12.43 14.25 -18.37
CA ASP A 48 11.16 15.01 -18.44
C ASP A 48 10.93 15.93 -17.23
N PHE A 49 11.97 16.25 -16.45
CA PHE A 49 11.84 17.11 -15.27
C PHE A 49 11.99 18.59 -15.61
N GLU A 50 10.93 19.36 -15.34
CA GLU A 50 10.94 20.81 -15.43
C GLU A 50 10.87 21.44 -14.03
N PRO A 51 11.89 22.22 -13.58
CA PRO A 51 11.90 22.82 -12.26
C PRO A 51 10.90 23.98 -12.16
N GLY A 52 10.02 23.96 -11.16
CA GLY A 52 9.05 25.03 -10.94
C GLY A 52 8.12 24.81 -9.74
N THR A 53 7.34 25.85 -9.42
CA THR A 53 6.36 25.83 -8.33
C THR A 53 5.14 24.96 -8.64
N GLN A 54 4.82 24.77 -9.93
CA GLN A 54 3.63 24.06 -10.42
C GLN A 54 3.60 22.59 -9.96
N ALA A 55 4.76 21.93 -9.85
CA ALA A 55 4.82 20.53 -9.41
C ALA A 55 4.32 20.35 -7.96
N LEU A 56 4.59 21.32 -7.06
CA LEU A 56 4.07 21.28 -5.70
C LEU A 56 2.54 21.51 -5.68
N GLU A 57 2.05 22.43 -6.51
CA GLU A 57 0.61 22.68 -6.66
C GLU A 57 -0.10 21.43 -7.21
N PHE A 58 0.48 20.75 -8.20
CA PHE A 58 -0.01 19.47 -8.72
C PHE A 58 -0.15 18.40 -7.61
N LEU A 59 0.91 18.18 -6.82
CA LEU A 59 0.88 17.22 -5.71
C LEU A 59 -0.23 17.52 -4.68
N LEU A 60 -0.39 18.80 -4.33
CA LEU A 60 -1.35 19.25 -3.33
C LEU A 60 -2.80 19.28 -3.86
N SER A 61 -3.02 19.55 -5.15
CA SER A 61 -4.36 19.89 -5.67
C SER A 61 -4.96 18.91 -6.68
N THR A 62 -4.16 18.13 -7.40
CA THR A 62 -4.66 17.27 -8.50
C THR A 62 -4.15 15.83 -8.47
N CYS A 63 -2.96 15.58 -7.90
CA CYS A 63 -2.40 14.24 -7.80
C CYS A 63 -3.19 13.36 -6.82
N LYS A 64 -3.86 12.33 -7.35
CA LYS A 64 -4.63 11.34 -6.58
C LYS A 64 -3.81 10.08 -6.37
N VAL A 65 -3.68 9.64 -5.12
CA VAL A 65 -2.96 8.42 -4.76
C VAL A 65 -3.87 7.48 -4.00
N LEU A 66 -3.85 6.20 -4.37
CA LEU A 66 -4.57 5.13 -3.67
C LEU A 66 -3.58 4.30 -2.85
N VAL A 67 -3.83 4.18 -1.55
CA VAL A 67 -3.13 3.30 -0.61
C VAL A 67 -4.01 2.09 -0.32
N ILE A 68 -3.50 0.90 -0.67
CA ILE A 68 -4.15 -0.38 -0.39
C ILE A 68 -3.54 -0.96 0.90
N GLY A 69 -4.40 -1.21 1.88
CA GLY A 69 -4.04 -1.57 3.25
C GLY A 69 -3.71 -0.35 4.10
N ALA A 70 -4.31 -0.26 5.28
CA ALA A 70 -3.97 0.66 6.36
C ALA A 70 -3.10 -0.01 7.44
N GLY A 71 -2.92 -1.34 7.39
CA GLY A 71 -2.05 -2.07 8.31
C GLY A 71 -0.55 -1.88 8.08
N GLY A 72 0.20 -1.46 9.11
CA GLY A 72 1.67 -1.50 9.17
C GLY A 72 2.34 -0.62 8.13
N LEU A 73 2.73 -1.21 6.99
CA LEU A 73 3.16 -0.50 5.79
C LEU A 73 2.17 0.61 5.40
N GLY A 74 0.85 0.34 5.48
CA GLY A 74 -0.19 1.32 5.19
C GLY A 74 -0.15 2.57 6.07
N CYS A 75 0.01 2.39 7.38
CA CYS A 75 0.19 3.50 8.34
C CYS A 75 1.40 4.38 7.98
N GLU A 76 2.53 3.75 7.65
CA GLU A 76 3.76 4.44 7.28
C GLU A 76 3.63 5.16 5.92
N LEU A 77 3.03 4.52 4.92
CA LEU A 77 2.77 5.11 3.60
C LEU A 77 1.89 6.36 3.70
N LEU A 78 0.79 6.31 4.45
CA LEU A 78 -0.10 7.46 4.65
C LEU A 78 0.64 8.65 5.25
N LYS A 79 1.43 8.42 6.31
CA LYS A 79 2.30 9.45 6.90
C LYS A 79 3.27 10.02 5.87
N ASN A 80 3.98 9.15 5.15
CA ASN A 80 5.04 9.56 4.24
C ASN A 80 4.47 10.39 3.08
N LEU A 81 3.42 9.92 2.42
CA LEU A 81 2.76 10.62 1.31
C LEU A 81 2.20 11.98 1.75
N ALA A 82 1.50 12.04 2.88
CA ALA A 82 0.93 13.28 3.39
C ALA A 82 2.01 14.32 3.77
N LEU A 83 3.18 13.89 4.24
CA LEU A 83 4.33 14.76 4.52
C LEU A 83 5.19 15.07 3.27
N SER A 84 5.01 14.34 2.17
CA SER A 84 5.64 14.59 0.86
C SER A 84 4.83 15.52 -0.06
N GLY A 85 3.66 16.00 0.39
CA GLY A 85 2.84 16.97 -0.35
C GLY A 85 1.60 16.39 -1.04
N PHE A 86 1.31 15.09 -0.89
CA PHE A 86 0.08 14.50 -1.42
C PHE A 86 -1.10 14.78 -0.48
N ARG A 87 -2.21 15.32 -1.02
CA ARG A 87 -3.44 15.57 -0.24
C ARG A 87 -4.59 14.64 -0.58
N GLN A 88 -4.84 14.39 -1.86
CA GLN A 88 -5.92 13.53 -2.33
C GLN A 88 -5.49 12.06 -2.24
N ILE A 89 -5.52 11.54 -1.01
CA ILE A 89 -5.15 10.17 -0.71
C ILE A 89 -6.42 9.36 -0.45
N HIS A 90 -6.57 8.23 -1.12
CA HIS A 90 -7.64 7.28 -0.86
C HIS A 90 -7.03 6.10 -0.10
N VAL A 91 -7.66 5.62 0.98
CA VAL A 91 -7.18 4.47 1.76
C VAL A 91 -8.24 3.39 1.85
N ILE A 92 -7.83 2.14 1.63
CA ILE A 92 -8.74 1.00 1.58
C ILE A 92 -8.20 -0.12 2.43
N ASP A 93 -8.99 -0.57 3.38
CA ASP A 93 -8.67 -1.68 4.26
C ASP A 93 -9.99 -2.38 4.64
N MET A 94 -9.98 -3.70 4.68
CA MET A 94 -11.16 -4.52 5.00
C MET A 94 -11.23 -4.95 6.46
N ASP A 95 -10.16 -4.70 7.22
CA ASP A 95 -10.01 -5.22 8.56
C ASP A 95 -10.48 -4.18 9.59
N THR A 96 -10.91 -4.68 10.74
CA THR A 96 -11.03 -3.88 11.97
C THR A 96 -9.71 -3.90 12.75
N ILE A 97 -9.54 -2.92 13.64
CA ILE A 97 -8.34 -2.79 14.48
C ILE A 97 -8.36 -3.86 15.57
N ASP A 98 -7.34 -4.71 15.60
CA ASP A 98 -7.11 -5.68 16.67
C ASP A 98 -6.01 -5.21 17.65
N VAL A 99 -6.04 -5.69 18.90
CA VAL A 99 -5.04 -5.35 19.92
C VAL A 99 -3.60 -5.67 19.47
N SER A 100 -3.42 -6.77 18.72
CA SER A 100 -2.11 -7.17 18.16
C SER A 100 -1.56 -6.21 17.10
N ASN A 101 -2.35 -5.24 16.62
CA ASN A 101 -1.93 -4.25 15.64
C ASN A 101 -1.14 -3.11 16.29
N LEU A 102 -1.44 -2.79 17.56
CA LEU A 102 -0.97 -1.59 18.25
C LEU A 102 0.56 -1.55 18.47
N ASN A 103 1.27 -2.67 18.31
CA ASN A 103 2.73 -2.73 18.41
C ASN A 103 3.48 -2.12 17.19
N ARG A 104 2.78 -1.89 16.07
CA ARG A 104 3.39 -1.43 14.81
C ARG A 104 2.51 -0.51 13.96
N GLN A 105 1.21 -0.42 14.25
CA GLN A 105 0.23 0.36 13.48
C GLN A 105 -0.09 1.66 14.22
N PHE A 106 0.86 2.61 14.18
CA PHE A 106 0.93 3.78 15.07
C PHE A 106 -0.18 4.83 14.85
N LEU A 107 -1.07 4.65 13.87
CA LEU A 107 -2.27 5.47 13.70
C LEU A 107 -3.38 5.08 14.70
N PHE A 108 -3.36 3.86 15.22
CA PHE A 108 -4.43 3.30 16.07
C PHE A 108 -4.09 3.37 17.56
N ARG A 109 -5.09 3.53 18.42
CA ARG A 109 -4.95 3.52 19.89
C ARG A 109 -5.82 2.41 20.50
N PRO A 110 -5.63 2.04 21.79
CA PRO A 110 -6.47 1.05 22.45
C PRO A 110 -7.98 1.35 22.41
N LYS A 111 -8.37 2.63 22.37
CA LYS A 111 -9.76 3.08 22.24
C LYS A 111 -10.38 2.82 20.86
N ASP A 112 -9.56 2.51 19.85
CA ASP A 112 -9.99 2.32 18.46
C ASP A 112 -10.14 0.83 18.09
N VAL A 113 -9.83 -0.09 19.01
CA VAL A 113 -9.98 -1.53 18.81
C VAL A 113 -11.43 -1.88 18.47
N GLY A 114 -11.61 -2.70 17.43
CA GLY A 114 -12.91 -3.04 16.85
C GLY A 114 -13.44 -2.05 15.79
N ARG A 115 -12.86 -0.85 15.66
CA ARG A 115 -13.22 0.09 14.59
C ARG A 115 -12.55 -0.28 13.25
N PRO A 116 -13.13 0.11 12.09
CA PRO A 116 -12.48 -0.04 10.79
C PRO A 116 -11.10 0.63 10.69
N LYS A 117 -10.07 -0.08 10.20
CA LYS A 117 -8.72 0.49 10.06
C LYS A 117 -8.67 1.70 9.13
N ALA A 118 -9.33 1.62 7.97
CA ALA A 118 -9.32 2.67 6.97
C ALA A 118 -9.88 4.00 7.52
N GLU A 119 -11.00 3.94 8.25
CA GLU A 119 -11.66 5.12 8.83
C GLU A 119 -10.77 5.79 9.88
N VAL A 120 -10.28 5.03 10.87
CA VAL A 120 -9.43 5.59 11.93
C VAL A 120 -8.10 6.11 11.39
N ALA A 121 -7.55 5.47 10.35
CA ALA A 121 -6.35 5.95 9.68
C ALA A 121 -6.60 7.32 9.02
N ALA A 122 -7.70 7.49 8.30
CA ALA A 122 -8.09 8.76 7.70
C ALA A 122 -8.39 9.84 8.75
N GLU A 123 -9.15 9.51 9.80
CA GLU A 123 -9.42 10.41 10.95
C GLU A 123 -8.12 10.93 11.57
N PHE A 124 -7.18 10.03 11.87
CA PHE A 124 -5.91 10.40 12.49
C PHE A 124 -5.07 11.29 11.57
N LEU A 125 -4.96 10.95 10.28
CA LEU A 125 -4.17 11.71 9.31
C LEU A 125 -4.75 13.11 9.08
N ASN A 126 -6.05 13.21 8.82
CA ASN A 126 -6.73 14.48 8.55
C ASN A 126 -6.72 15.40 9.80
N SER A 127 -6.70 14.83 11.00
CA SER A 127 -6.51 15.58 12.25
C SER A 127 -5.05 16.00 12.49
N ARG A 128 -4.07 15.15 12.15
CA ARG A 128 -2.64 15.37 12.45
C ARG A 128 -1.92 16.23 11.41
N ILE A 129 -2.35 16.20 10.16
CA ILE A 129 -1.69 16.88 9.04
C ILE A 129 -2.71 17.84 8.39
N PRO A 130 -2.64 19.16 8.68
CA PRO A 130 -3.63 20.11 8.18
C PRO A 130 -3.72 20.12 6.65
N ASN A 131 -4.93 20.25 6.12
CA ASN A 131 -5.24 20.17 4.69
C ASN A 131 -4.92 18.82 4.01
N CYS A 132 -4.60 17.75 4.76
CA CYS A 132 -4.66 16.40 4.19
C CYS A 132 -6.13 16.00 3.99
N ALA A 133 -6.42 15.31 2.89
CA ALA A 133 -7.77 14.92 2.49
C ALA A 133 -7.83 13.42 2.24
N VAL A 134 -7.51 12.63 3.27
CA VAL A 134 -7.58 11.16 3.23
C VAL A 134 -9.05 10.73 3.20
N VAL A 135 -9.45 9.99 2.16
CA VAL A 135 -10.77 9.39 2.01
C VAL A 135 -10.69 7.88 2.30
N ALA A 136 -11.44 7.42 3.30
CA ALA A 136 -11.46 6.03 3.72
C ALA A 136 -12.52 5.20 3.00
N TYR A 137 -12.19 3.94 2.72
CA TYR A 137 -13.13 2.91 2.29
C TYR A 137 -12.92 1.65 3.13
N PHE A 138 -13.87 1.35 4.02
CA PHE A 138 -13.89 0.09 4.75
C PHE A 138 -14.48 -1.02 3.86
N LYS A 139 -13.63 -1.55 2.97
CA LYS A 139 -14.00 -2.50 1.91
C LYS A 139 -12.82 -3.39 1.55
N LYS A 140 -13.09 -4.56 0.98
CA LYS A 140 -12.07 -5.37 0.32
C LYS A 140 -11.70 -4.72 -1.01
N ILE A 141 -10.46 -4.89 -1.47
CA ILE A 141 -10.02 -4.39 -2.80
C ILE A 141 -10.71 -5.08 -3.98
N GLN A 142 -11.67 -5.94 -3.67
CA GLN A 142 -12.39 -6.77 -4.61
C GLN A 142 -13.90 -6.50 -4.57
N ASP A 143 -14.36 -5.75 -3.56
CA ASP A 143 -15.75 -5.31 -3.37
C ASP A 143 -16.01 -3.93 -4.01
N MET A 144 -15.04 -3.44 -4.79
CA MET A 144 -15.18 -2.18 -5.53
C MET A 144 -15.00 -2.45 -7.03
N ASP A 145 -15.79 -1.72 -7.79
CA ASP A 145 -16.13 -2.05 -9.16
C ASP A 145 -14.99 -1.79 -10.16
N GLU A 146 -15.26 -2.12 -11.43
CA GLU A 146 -14.27 -1.89 -12.48
C GLU A 146 -13.99 -0.38 -12.64
N SER A 147 -15.01 0.48 -12.60
CA SER A 147 -14.81 1.94 -12.58
C SER A 147 -14.01 2.47 -11.36
N PHE A 148 -13.84 1.67 -10.30
CA PHE A 148 -13.11 2.02 -9.09
C PHE A 148 -11.65 1.49 -9.07
N TYR A 149 -11.38 0.29 -9.59
CA TYR A 149 -10.01 -0.28 -9.72
C TYR A 149 -9.66 -0.85 -11.10
N ARG A 150 -10.66 -1.44 -11.75
CA ARG A 150 -10.64 -2.56 -12.70
C ARG A 150 -10.51 -4.02 -12.15
N GLN A 151 -11.48 -4.44 -11.31
CA GLN A 151 -12.06 -5.81 -11.01
C GLN A 151 -11.37 -6.92 -10.11
N GLY A 152 -12.05 -7.32 -9.00
CA GLY A 152 -12.17 -8.70 -8.37
C GLY A 152 -10.99 -9.35 -7.58
N VAL A 153 -11.08 -10.44 -6.76
CA VAL A 153 -12.14 -11.18 -5.98
C VAL A 153 -11.63 -11.54 -4.53
N ALA A 154 -12.48 -11.57 -3.47
CA ALA A 154 -12.19 -11.66 -1.99
C ALA A 154 -11.70 -13.04 -1.42
N LEU A 155 -11.31 -13.26 -0.13
CA LEU A 155 -12.10 -13.28 1.14
C LEU A 155 -11.20 -13.34 2.44
N ASP A 156 -11.79 -13.43 3.65
CA ASP A 156 -11.19 -13.29 5.02
C ASP A 156 -11.73 -14.36 6.02
N GLY A 157 -11.13 -14.55 7.21
CA GLY A 157 -11.47 -15.61 8.18
C GLY A 157 -11.03 -15.43 9.65
N ASP A 158 -11.30 -14.28 10.28
CA ASP A 158 -10.72 -13.90 11.58
C ASP A 158 -11.64 -14.07 12.82
N ASP A 159 -12.01 -15.32 13.17
CA ASP A 159 -12.86 -15.65 14.35
C ASP A 159 -12.05 -16.17 15.57
N PRO A 160 -12.09 -15.50 16.75
CA PRO A 160 -11.36 -15.94 17.95
C PRO A 160 -11.87 -17.23 18.63
N GLU A 161 -13.18 -17.52 18.61
CA GLU A 161 -13.74 -18.72 19.25
C GLU A 161 -13.33 -19.97 18.47
N HIS A 162 -13.29 -19.87 17.15
CA HIS A 162 -12.76 -20.93 16.29
C HIS A 162 -11.27 -21.22 16.57
N ILE A 163 -10.44 -20.22 16.83
CA ILE A 163 -9.02 -20.43 17.20
C ILE A 163 -8.91 -21.22 18.51
N GLN A 164 -9.72 -20.89 19.53
CA GLN A 164 -9.72 -21.60 20.81
C GLN A 164 -10.17 -23.06 20.65
N TRP A 165 -11.18 -23.32 19.83
CA TRP A 165 -11.62 -24.69 19.51
C TRP A 165 -10.54 -25.49 18.76
N ILE A 166 -9.90 -24.89 17.74
CA ILE A 166 -8.82 -25.53 16.98
C ILE A 166 -7.62 -25.83 17.90
N TYR A 167 -7.27 -24.94 18.83
CA TYR A 167 -6.21 -25.18 19.81
C TYR A 167 -6.52 -26.38 20.70
N GLN A 168 -7.74 -26.47 21.23
CA GLN A 168 -8.16 -27.60 22.07
C GLN A 168 -8.11 -28.94 21.30
N LYS A 169 -8.59 -28.97 20.06
CA LYS A 169 -8.51 -30.17 19.21
C LYS A 169 -7.08 -30.52 18.76
N SER A 170 -6.23 -29.52 18.59
CA SER A 170 -4.81 -29.73 18.31
C SER A 170 -4.08 -30.38 19.49
N LEU A 171 -4.41 -29.99 20.74
CA LEU A 171 -3.86 -30.61 21.95
C LEU A 171 -4.31 -32.08 22.10
N GLU A 172 -5.61 -32.35 21.95
CA GLU A 172 -6.16 -33.72 22.00
C GLU A 172 -5.46 -34.64 20.99
N ARG A 173 -5.31 -34.16 19.74
CA ARG A 173 -4.64 -34.92 18.68
C ARG A 173 -3.14 -35.09 18.91
N ALA A 174 -2.46 -34.05 19.37
CA ALA A 174 -1.02 -34.14 19.65
C ALA A 174 -0.71 -35.14 20.78
N SER A 175 -1.56 -35.18 21.81
CA SER A 175 -1.47 -36.17 22.90
C SER A 175 -1.58 -37.62 22.40
N GLN A 176 -2.52 -37.92 21.50
CA GLN A 176 -2.68 -39.26 20.91
C GLN A 176 -1.41 -39.79 20.21
N PHE A 177 -0.58 -38.90 19.67
CA PHE A 177 0.64 -39.23 18.90
C PHE A 177 1.93 -38.88 19.67
N ASN A 178 1.82 -38.52 20.94
CA ASN A 178 2.93 -38.11 21.81
C ASN A 178 3.75 -36.92 21.26
N ILE A 179 3.11 -36.05 20.48
CA ILE A 179 3.70 -34.85 19.87
C ILE A 179 3.65 -33.70 20.88
N LYS A 180 4.79 -33.03 21.08
CA LYS A 180 4.93 -31.87 21.98
C LYS A 180 5.01 -30.56 21.19
N GLY A 181 4.75 -29.44 21.87
CA GLY A 181 4.95 -28.09 21.31
C GLY A 181 3.70 -27.37 20.79
N VAL A 182 2.52 -27.99 20.85
CA VAL A 182 1.26 -27.28 20.57
C VAL A 182 1.03 -26.20 21.64
N THR A 183 0.97 -24.94 21.20
CA THR A 183 0.69 -23.77 22.04
C THR A 183 -0.36 -22.91 21.34
N TYR A 184 -1.14 -22.13 22.09
CA TYR A 184 -2.14 -21.23 21.51
C TYR A 184 -1.53 -20.26 20.48
N ARG A 185 -0.33 -19.75 20.75
CA ARG A 185 0.43 -18.89 19.82
C ARG A 185 0.84 -19.62 18.54
N LEU A 186 1.23 -20.90 18.62
CA LEU A 186 1.52 -21.72 17.44
C LEU A 186 0.24 -22.01 16.65
N THR A 187 -0.87 -22.33 17.32
CA THR A 187 -2.17 -22.52 16.65
C THR A 187 -2.63 -21.24 15.94
N GLN A 188 -2.55 -20.08 16.59
CA GLN A 188 -2.79 -18.78 15.95
C GLN A 188 -1.88 -18.57 14.74
N GLY A 189 -0.57 -18.84 14.89
CA GLY A 189 0.42 -18.72 13.83
C GLY A 189 0.10 -19.58 12.61
N VAL A 190 -0.31 -20.83 12.82
CA VAL A 190 -0.64 -21.79 11.76
C VAL A 190 -1.98 -21.45 11.09
N VAL A 191 -3.05 -21.19 11.88
CA VAL A 191 -4.39 -20.94 11.33
C VAL A 191 -4.44 -19.60 10.59
N LYS A 192 -3.95 -18.51 11.21
CA LYS A 192 -3.92 -17.17 10.61
C LYS A 192 -2.72 -16.94 9.67
N ARG A 193 -1.87 -17.95 9.45
CA ARG A 193 -0.62 -17.87 8.65
C ARG A 193 0.24 -16.65 9.01
N ILE A 194 0.42 -16.39 10.32
CA ILE A 194 0.98 -15.14 10.83
C ILE A 194 2.43 -14.95 10.36
N ILE A 195 2.65 -13.91 9.57
CA ILE A 195 3.99 -13.42 9.24
C ILE A 195 4.47 -12.51 10.40
N PRO A 196 5.62 -12.80 11.03
CA PRO A 196 6.20 -11.90 12.04
C PRO A 196 6.47 -10.51 11.46
N ALA A 197 6.02 -9.46 12.16
CA ALA A 197 6.10 -8.10 11.67
C ALA A 197 6.46 -7.10 12.78
N VAL A 198 7.43 -6.23 12.48
CA VAL A 198 7.95 -5.16 13.36
C VAL A 198 7.83 -3.80 12.67
N ALA A 199 7.80 -2.71 13.44
CA ALA A 199 7.64 -1.36 12.89
C ALA A 199 8.81 -0.93 11.99
N SER A 200 10.05 -1.29 12.34
CA SER A 200 11.27 -0.92 11.60
C SER A 200 11.23 -1.34 10.13
N THR A 201 11.01 -2.62 9.85
CA THR A 201 10.97 -3.16 8.48
C THR A 201 9.83 -2.54 7.66
N ASN A 202 8.66 -2.30 8.29
CA ASN A 202 7.55 -1.60 7.63
C ASN A 202 7.92 -0.14 7.28
N ALA A 203 8.59 0.57 8.19
CA ALA A 203 9.02 1.95 7.95
C ALA A 203 10.08 2.06 6.84
N VAL A 204 11.04 1.13 6.79
CA VAL A 204 12.05 1.06 5.71
C VAL A 204 11.37 0.87 4.35
N ILE A 205 10.52 -0.15 4.20
CA ILE A 205 9.87 -0.42 2.90
C ILE A 205 8.89 0.71 2.52
N ALA A 206 8.11 1.25 3.46
CA ALA A 206 7.21 2.37 3.19
C ALA A 206 7.96 3.67 2.83
N ALA A 207 9.16 3.88 3.35
CA ALA A 207 9.99 5.02 2.97
C ALA A 207 10.48 4.88 1.52
N VAL A 208 10.92 3.68 1.10
CA VAL A 208 11.28 3.39 -0.29
C VAL A 208 10.06 3.60 -1.19
N CYS A 209 8.94 2.93 -0.92
CA CYS A 209 7.73 3.04 -1.73
C CYS A 209 7.20 4.47 -1.86
N ALA A 210 7.12 5.24 -0.77
CA ALA A 210 6.68 6.63 -0.83
C ALA A 210 7.67 7.55 -1.58
N THR A 211 8.97 7.27 -1.50
CA THR A 211 9.99 7.97 -2.30
C THR A 211 9.79 7.71 -3.79
N GLU A 212 9.51 6.46 -4.20
CA GLU A 212 9.26 6.14 -5.60
C GLU A 212 7.93 6.73 -6.10
N VAL A 213 6.86 6.75 -5.28
CA VAL A 213 5.62 7.47 -5.61
C VAL A 213 5.88 8.96 -5.81
N PHE A 214 6.69 9.60 -4.96
CA PHE A 214 7.08 10.99 -5.13
C PHE A 214 7.84 11.23 -6.43
N LYS A 215 8.83 10.39 -6.78
CA LYS A 215 9.56 10.50 -8.04
C LYS A 215 8.65 10.34 -9.26
N ILE A 216 7.81 9.31 -9.27
CA ILE A 216 6.88 9.03 -10.39
C ILE A 216 5.89 10.18 -10.58
N ALA A 217 5.39 10.77 -9.49
CA ALA A 217 4.43 11.88 -9.56
C ALA A 217 5.04 13.22 -9.99
N THR A 218 6.36 13.38 -9.94
CA THR A 218 7.03 14.70 -10.09
C THR A 218 8.14 14.74 -11.14
N SER A 219 8.56 13.58 -11.65
CA SER A 219 9.78 13.41 -12.45
C SER A 219 11.08 13.89 -11.75
N ALA A 220 11.07 14.20 -10.44
CA ALA A 220 12.23 14.81 -9.77
C ALA A 220 13.52 13.96 -9.84
N TYR A 221 13.41 12.65 -9.96
CA TYR A 221 14.51 11.71 -10.23
C TYR A 221 14.01 10.52 -11.05
N ILE A 222 14.94 9.80 -11.67
CA ILE A 222 14.66 8.49 -12.28
C ILE A 222 14.13 7.52 -11.20
N PRO A 223 12.97 6.87 -11.42
CA PRO A 223 12.43 5.86 -10.49
C PRO A 223 13.33 4.63 -10.35
N LEU A 224 13.14 3.89 -9.26
CA LEU A 224 13.74 2.59 -9.01
C LEU A 224 13.48 1.65 -10.19
N ASN A 225 14.53 0.97 -10.66
CA ASN A 225 14.43 -0.02 -11.72
C ASN A 225 13.83 -1.34 -11.22
N ASN A 226 12.53 -1.29 -10.95
CA ASN A 226 11.57 -2.33 -10.60
C ASN A 226 11.74 -3.16 -9.31
N TYR A 227 12.94 -3.54 -8.86
CA TYR A 227 13.07 -4.41 -7.66
C TYR A 227 14.12 -3.95 -6.64
N LEU A 228 13.73 -4.03 -5.36
CA LEU A 228 14.62 -3.87 -4.20
C LEU A 228 14.30 -4.93 -3.14
N VAL A 229 15.35 -5.53 -2.57
CA VAL A 229 15.31 -6.44 -1.42
C VAL A 229 15.97 -5.74 -0.24
N PHE A 230 15.41 -5.91 0.96
CA PHE A 230 15.98 -5.45 2.23
C PHE A 230 16.07 -6.63 3.21
N ASN A 231 17.15 -6.67 4.00
CA ASN A 231 17.36 -7.65 5.06
C ASN A 231 18.11 -7.00 6.24
N ASP A 232 17.63 -7.22 7.47
CA ASP A 232 18.18 -6.70 8.73
C ASP A 232 18.56 -7.81 9.74
N VAL A 233 18.65 -9.08 9.30
CA VAL A 233 19.00 -10.22 10.16
C VAL A 233 20.50 -10.26 10.51
N ASP A 234 21.38 -9.88 9.57
CA ASP A 234 22.82 -9.79 9.77
C ASP A 234 23.35 -8.49 9.15
N GLY A 235 23.57 -7.48 9.99
CA GLY A 235 23.81 -6.10 9.56
C GLY A 235 22.58 -5.46 8.90
N LEU A 236 22.82 -4.51 8.01
CA LEU A 236 21.80 -3.92 7.13
C LEU A 236 22.21 -4.17 5.68
N TYR A 237 21.35 -4.86 4.93
CA TYR A 237 21.62 -5.22 3.54
C TYR A 237 20.47 -4.79 2.64
N THR A 238 20.81 -4.22 1.49
CA THR A 238 19.88 -3.92 0.39
C THR A 238 20.46 -4.39 -0.93
N TYR A 239 19.62 -4.97 -1.78
CA TYR A 239 19.99 -5.34 -3.14
C TYR A 239 18.93 -4.85 -4.14
N THR A 240 19.37 -4.11 -5.15
CA THR A 240 18.54 -3.57 -6.22
C THR A 240 18.93 -4.23 -7.53
N PHE A 241 17.95 -4.69 -8.30
CA PHE A 241 18.16 -5.30 -9.60
C PHE A 241 16.95 -5.07 -10.51
N GLU A 242 17.20 -5.02 -11.82
CA GLU A 242 16.13 -5.03 -12.82
C GLU A 242 15.64 -6.46 -13.00
N ALA A 243 14.48 -6.79 -12.44
CA ALA A 243 13.81 -8.06 -12.73
C ALA A 243 13.33 -8.04 -14.19
N GLU A 244 13.76 -9.03 -14.98
CA GLU A 244 13.37 -9.14 -16.38
C GLU A 244 11.84 -9.27 -16.53
N ARG A 245 11.25 -8.46 -17.43
CA ARG A 245 9.86 -8.61 -17.82
C ARG A 245 9.69 -9.94 -18.56
N LYS A 246 9.23 -10.97 -17.85
CA LYS A 246 8.90 -12.29 -18.44
C LYS A 246 8.03 -12.10 -19.68
N THR A 247 8.58 -12.48 -20.82
CA THR A 247 7.86 -12.43 -22.09
C THR A 247 6.81 -13.53 -22.17
N VAL A 248 5.88 -13.33 -23.10
CA VAL A 248 4.58 -14.01 -23.21
C VAL A 248 4.69 -15.48 -23.65
N ALA A 249 5.88 -16.10 -23.66
CA ALA A 249 6.12 -17.45 -24.18
C ALA A 249 5.12 -18.51 -23.68
N SER A 250 4.78 -18.52 -22.39
CA SER A 250 3.80 -19.48 -21.82
C SER A 250 2.34 -19.18 -22.17
N ILE A 251 2.02 -17.93 -22.54
CA ILE A 251 0.70 -17.55 -23.06
C ILE A 251 0.66 -17.82 -24.56
N GLU A 252 1.72 -17.49 -25.29
CA GLU A 252 1.91 -17.78 -26.71
C GLU A 252 1.79 -19.28 -26.99
N GLU A 253 2.45 -20.15 -26.23
CA GLU A 253 2.28 -21.60 -26.32
C GLU A 253 0.82 -22.04 -26.10
N ARG A 254 0.11 -21.41 -25.16
CA ARG A 254 -1.29 -21.71 -24.83
C ARG A 254 -2.30 -21.15 -25.84
N THR A 255 -1.99 -20.05 -26.52
CA THR A 255 -2.89 -19.38 -27.49
C THR A 255 -2.54 -19.66 -28.93
N ARG A 256 -1.33 -20.12 -29.27
CA ARG A 256 -0.91 -20.54 -30.61
C ARG A 256 -1.86 -21.55 -31.27
N PRO A 257 -2.47 -22.54 -30.56
CA PRO A 257 -3.50 -23.41 -31.13
C PRO A 257 -4.82 -22.71 -31.52
N ASN A 258 -5.03 -21.45 -31.12
CA ASN A 258 -6.18 -20.65 -31.54
C ASN A 258 -5.96 -19.99 -32.92
N LEU A 259 -4.72 -19.83 -33.38
CA LEU A 259 -4.40 -19.23 -34.67
C LEU A 259 -4.86 -20.08 -35.88
N SER A 260 -5.12 -21.37 -35.65
CA SER A 260 -5.66 -22.29 -36.66
C SER A 260 -7.18 -22.50 -36.56
N LYS A 261 -7.88 -21.77 -35.68
CA LYS A 261 -9.33 -21.85 -35.51
C LYS A 261 -10.02 -20.70 -36.26
N THR A 262 -11.20 -20.98 -36.80
CA THR A 262 -12.09 -19.95 -37.34
C THR A 262 -12.66 -19.07 -36.23
N LEU A 263 -13.12 -17.86 -36.59
CA LEU A 263 -13.75 -16.92 -35.66
C LEU A 263 -14.96 -17.56 -34.92
N LYS A 264 -15.69 -18.45 -35.60
CA LYS A 264 -16.82 -19.20 -35.04
C LYS A 264 -16.39 -20.28 -34.04
N GLU A 265 -15.29 -20.99 -34.29
CA GLU A 265 -14.71 -21.97 -33.34
C GLU A 265 -14.06 -21.30 -32.13
N LEU A 266 -13.68 -20.03 -32.24
CA LEU A 266 -13.26 -19.17 -31.13
C LEU A 266 -14.45 -18.60 -30.33
N GLY A 267 -15.69 -18.82 -30.78
CA GLY A 267 -16.90 -18.30 -30.13
C GLY A 267 -17.13 -16.80 -30.31
N LEU A 268 -16.48 -16.17 -31.30
CA LEU A 268 -16.64 -14.75 -31.58
C LEU A 268 -17.96 -14.49 -32.33
N VAL A 269 -18.59 -13.34 -32.04
CA VAL A 269 -19.88 -12.94 -32.64
C VAL A 269 -19.76 -11.66 -33.48
N ASP A 270 -20.66 -11.49 -34.44
CA ASP A 270 -20.77 -10.26 -35.23
C ASP A 270 -21.05 -9.05 -34.31
N GLY A 271 -20.40 -7.93 -34.57
CA GLY A 271 -20.48 -6.72 -33.76
C GLY A 271 -19.69 -6.74 -32.45
N GLN A 272 -18.97 -7.82 -32.11
CA GLN A 272 -18.14 -7.90 -30.91
C GLN A 272 -16.92 -6.97 -30.99
N GLU A 273 -16.52 -6.38 -29.86
CA GLU A 273 -15.27 -5.61 -29.76
C GLU A 273 -14.08 -6.52 -29.44
N LEU A 274 -12.98 -6.31 -30.16
CA LEU A 274 -11.69 -6.97 -29.99
C LEU A 274 -10.67 -5.94 -29.50
N ALA A 275 -10.10 -6.20 -28.34
CA ALA A 275 -9.00 -5.41 -27.78
C ALA A 275 -7.65 -5.91 -28.31
N VAL A 276 -6.89 -5.03 -28.96
CA VAL A 276 -5.56 -5.31 -29.52
C VAL A 276 -4.56 -4.34 -28.90
N ALA A 277 -3.50 -4.87 -28.32
CA ALA A 277 -2.38 -4.09 -27.79
C ALA A 277 -1.10 -4.54 -28.50
N ASP A 278 -0.27 -3.58 -28.93
CA ASP A 278 0.98 -3.83 -29.64
C ASP A 278 2.11 -2.97 -29.08
N VAL A 279 3.36 -3.38 -29.28
CA VAL A 279 4.54 -2.64 -28.80
C VAL A 279 4.72 -1.27 -29.45
N THR A 280 4.12 -1.04 -30.63
CA THR A 280 4.13 0.25 -31.33
C THR A 280 3.04 1.22 -30.85
N THR A 281 2.06 0.76 -30.08
CA THR A 281 0.93 1.57 -29.61
C THR A 281 0.78 1.53 -28.07
N PRO A 282 1.02 2.64 -27.35
CA PRO A 282 0.93 2.67 -25.88
C PRO A 282 -0.51 2.58 -25.34
N GLN A 283 -1.52 2.53 -26.22
CA GLN A 283 -2.93 2.40 -25.88
C GLN A 283 -3.53 1.19 -26.61
N THR A 284 -4.34 0.41 -25.89
CA THR A 284 -5.12 -0.69 -26.46
C THR A 284 -6.11 -0.15 -27.50
N MET A 285 -6.01 -0.64 -28.73
CA MET A 285 -6.93 -0.35 -29.81
C MET A 285 -8.16 -1.25 -29.71
N LEU A 286 -9.35 -0.69 -29.92
CA LEU A 286 -10.60 -1.44 -30.00
C LEU A 286 -11.05 -1.55 -31.45
N PHE A 287 -11.26 -2.79 -31.91
CA PHE A 287 -11.77 -3.10 -33.25
C PHE A 287 -13.15 -3.73 -33.13
N LYS A 288 -14.14 -3.22 -33.88
CA LYS A 288 -15.46 -3.86 -33.96
C LYS A 288 -15.46 -4.89 -35.08
N LEU A 289 -15.67 -6.15 -34.72
CA LEU A 289 -15.71 -7.27 -35.66
C LEU A 289 -16.99 -7.21 -36.49
N HIS A 290 -16.88 -7.39 -37.81
CA HIS A 290 -18.04 -7.50 -38.69
C HIS A 290 -17.89 -8.70 -39.63
N PHE A 291 -18.87 -9.60 -39.63
CA PHE A 291 -18.93 -10.76 -40.50
C PHE A 291 -19.62 -10.42 -41.81
N THR A 292 -18.90 -10.57 -42.93
CA THR A 292 -19.39 -10.30 -44.29
C THR A 292 -19.81 -11.55 -45.05
N THR A 293 -19.54 -12.74 -44.50
CA THR A 293 -19.86 -14.08 -45.04
C THR A 293 -20.06 -15.09 -43.91
#